data_AF-A0A8J9Z5C0-F1
#
_entry.id   AF-A0A8J9Z5C0-F1
#
_cell.length_a   1.000
_cell.length_b   1.000
_cell.length_c   1.000
_cell.angle_alpha   90.00
_cell.angle_beta   90.00
_cell.angle_gamma   90.00
#
_symmetry.space_group_name_H-M   'P 1'
#
loop_
_entity.id
_entity.type
_entity.pdbx_description
1 polymer ?
#
loop_
_entity_poly.entity_id
_entity_poly.type
_entity_poly.pdbx_seq_one_letter_code
_entity_poly.pdbx_strand_id
1 'polypeptide(L)'
;MCRLDRELPHCIFLGTPGGRKPTPRELYHLCRTLGPHWEQVGQQLGLDQDTLDRCALDNRDSLWGQVHDMLLTWMEGAGAEATVERLTEGLRLAGVGAHLYNCIRVPSLFELDHLAWKLHGASVWESVMLHLGLTQDNIRQTKAAHPNYRFSQVFHMLQMWLEKSGTRATVDRLCDALKNQNIETEKFLFLTDPSLRQVTVWDLAQLSRSFHTDWELLAFGLGLTEEDIECCKDRCPNDVSRQLLSALLVWKEQSGTQGTVCMLSGIDSEMYRSLLNPSVPVASVWQLGTIGNKLHPDTCDAVCLHLGLTTEMIQSHREKCKLDSSGESGPLETTHNSIHNITLLLRWLDMAGSLDTLDKLCESLHCEDVPLDMFNFLFDPTVSRHPTALELVQLAVQLHYIPWVLTHLCRPMGFQHHDVLRWERTDPGGTWFQVHAMLEDWRSKFGAEATVVRLCGQLHGGGVSPDKYWFLCHEEPKSFEC
;
A
#
# COMPACT_ATOMS: atom_id res chain seq x y z
N MET A 1 -18.85 2.10 43.87
CA MET A 1 -18.02 3.04 43.07
C MET A 1 -16.85 2.24 42.53
N CYS A 2 -17.05 1.49 41.45
CA CYS A 2 -16.02 0.63 40.86
C CYS A 2 -15.53 1.29 39.57
N ARG A 3 -14.25 1.70 39.56
CA ARG A 3 -13.55 2.14 38.35
C ARG A 3 -13.22 0.90 37.51
N LEU A 4 -13.71 0.89 36.27
CA LEU A 4 -13.29 -0.01 35.21
C LEU A 4 -12.12 0.67 34.50
N ASP A 5 -10.91 0.33 34.88
CA ASP A 5 -9.75 0.53 34.01
C ASP A 5 -9.84 -0.51 32.89
N ARG A 6 -10.31 -0.07 31.72
CA ARG A 6 -10.24 -0.84 30.48
C ARG A 6 -8.89 -0.56 29.83
N GLU A 7 -7.90 -1.37 30.16
CA GLU A 7 -6.75 -1.55 29.28
C GLU A 7 -7.24 -2.15 27.96
N LEU A 8 -7.00 -1.44 26.86
CA LEU A 8 -7.17 -1.95 25.51
C LEU A 8 -6.08 -3.01 25.25
N PRO A 9 -6.42 -4.22 24.77
CA PRO A 9 -5.40 -5.19 24.41
C PRO A 9 -4.67 -4.72 23.15
N HIS A 10 -3.42 -4.31 23.31
CA HIS A 10 -2.47 -4.19 22.21
C HIS A 10 -2.13 -5.61 21.69
N CYS A 11 -3.01 -6.16 20.85
CA CYS A 11 -2.70 -7.31 20.01
C CYS A 11 -1.87 -6.84 18.80
N ILE A 12 -0.65 -6.39 19.06
CA ILE A 12 0.37 -6.34 18.00
C ILE A 12 0.88 -7.78 17.87
N PHE A 13 0.60 -8.40 16.73
CA PHE A 13 1.20 -9.66 16.29
C PHE A 13 2.73 -9.47 16.21
N LEU A 14 3.42 -9.55 17.34
CA LEU A 14 4.85 -9.81 17.37
C LEU A 14 5.01 -11.29 17.05
N GLY A 15 5.21 -11.56 15.75
CA GLY A 15 5.41 -12.89 15.21
C GLY A 15 6.45 -13.64 16.05
N THR A 16 6.05 -14.78 16.59
CA THR A 16 7.06 -15.76 17.01
C THR A 16 7.85 -16.14 15.74
N PRO A 17 9.18 -16.26 15.81
CA PRO A 17 10.04 -16.45 14.63
C PRO A 17 9.85 -17.80 13.89
N GLY A 18 8.72 -18.50 14.07
CA GLY A 18 8.43 -19.81 13.50
C GLY A 18 7.04 -19.91 12.86
N GLY A 19 6.59 -18.86 12.17
CA GLY A 19 5.37 -18.81 11.35
C GLY A 19 4.09 -19.36 12.02
N ARG A 20 3.02 -19.53 11.24
CA ARG A 20 1.79 -20.17 11.73
C ARG A 20 1.83 -21.65 11.37
N LYS A 21 1.58 -22.58 12.30
CA LYS A 21 1.42 -24.00 11.94
C LYS A 21 0.03 -24.32 11.38
N PRO A 22 -0.09 -25.24 10.40
CA PRO A 22 -1.38 -25.76 9.96
C PRO A 22 -2.13 -26.43 11.12
N THR A 23 -3.44 -26.17 11.25
CA THR A 23 -4.27 -26.82 12.25
C THR A 23 -4.74 -28.20 11.77
N PRO A 24 -5.09 -29.15 12.66
CA PRO A 24 -5.60 -30.46 12.25
C PRO A 24 -6.81 -30.39 11.31
N ARG A 25 -7.67 -29.39 11.49
CA ARG A 25 -8.84 -29.17 10.63
C ARG A 25 -8.44 -28.74 9.21
N GLU A 26 -7.41 -27.93 9.10
CA GLU A 26 -6.87 -27.46 7.82
C GLU A 26 -6.21 -28.60 7.04
N LEU A 27 -5.41 -29.42 7.73
CA LEU A 27 -4.84 -30.64 7.16
C LEU A 27 -5.95 -31.59 6.69
N TYR A 28 -6.98 -31.79 7.52
CA TYR A 28 -8.12 -32.63 7.16
C TYR A 28 -8.81 -32.16 5.87
N HIS A 29 -8.98 -30.85 5.68
CA HIS A 29 -9.53 -30.29 4.45
C HIS A 29 -8.59 -30.54 3.26
N LEU A 30 -7.29 -30.29 3.40
CA LEU A 30 -6.30 -30.54 2.36
C LEU A 30 -6.24 -32.01 1.93
N CYS A 31 -6.33 -32.94 2.87
CA CYS A 31 -6.36 -34.39 2.58
C CYS A 31 -7.53 -34.77 1.68
N ARG A 32 -8.63 -34.00 1.70
CA ARG A 32 -9.79 -34.24 0.83
C ARG A 32 -9.67 -33.58 -0.54
N THR A 33 -8.78 -32.62 -0.72
CA THR A 33 -8.74 -31.75 -1.90
C THR A 33 -7.49 -31.92 -2.75
N LEU A 34 -6.33 -32.32 -2.20
CA LEU A 34 -5.08 -32.47 -2.98
C LEU A 34 -5.20 -33.48 -4.13
N GLY A 35 -5.95 -34.56 -3.91
CA GLY A 35 -6.11 -35.63 -4.89
C GLY A 35 -4.75 -36.22 -5.31
N PRO A 36 -4.48 -36.40 -6.61
CA PRO A 36 -3.26 -37.06 -7.10
C PRO A 36 -1.99 -36.20 -6.99
N HIS A 37 -2.10 -34.91 -6.68
CA HIS A 37 -0.95 -33.99 -6.64
C HIS A 37 -0.11 -34.12 -5.36
N TRP A 38 -0.52 -34.98 -4.42
CA TRP A 38 0.08 -35.07 -3.10
C TRP A 38 1.55 -35.47 -3.10
N GLU A 39 1.97 -36.36 -4.00
CA GLU A 39 3.39 -36.77 -4.10
C GLU A 39 4.26 -35.57 -4.51
N GLN A 40 3.83 -34.84 -5.55
CA GLN A 40 4.53 -33.64 -6.00
C GLN A 40 4.59 -32.59 -4.90
N VAL A 41 3.50 -32.39 -4.16
CA VAL A 41 3.49 -31.48 -2.98
C VAL A 41 4.49 -31.95 -1.93
N GLY A 42 4.50 -33.24 -1.59
CA GLY A 42 5.46 -33.81 -0.65
C GLY A 42 6.92 -33.57 -1.06
N GLN A 43 7.23 -33.74 -2.35
CA GLN A 43 8.55 -33.42 -2.91
C GLN A 43 8.89 -31.93 -2.75
N GLN A 44 7.95 -31.02 -3.08
CA GLN A 44 8.14 -29.57 -2.91
C GLN A 44 8.30 -29.15 -1.44
N LEU A 45 7.72 -29.93 -0.52
CA LEU A 45 7.90 -29.75 0.92
C LEU A 45 9.20 -30.34 1.48
N GLY A 46 10.00 -30.98 0.62
CA GLY A 46 11.32 -31.53 0.94
C GLY A 46 11.31 -32.97 1.45
N LEU A 47 10.23 -33.72 1.25
CA LEU A 47 10.21 -35.16 1.51
C LEU A 47 10.92 -35.91 0.37
N ASP A 48 11.72 -36.91 0.72
CA ASP A 48 12.35 -37.79 -0.26
C ASP A 48 11.38 -38.83 -0.83
N GLN A 49 11.74 -39.43 -1.97
CA GLN A 49 10.89 -40.41 -2.65
C GLN A 49 10.62 -41.64 -1.79
N ASP A 50 11.62 -42.12 -1.03
CA ASP A 50 11.46 -43.28 -0.15
C ASP A 50 10.42 -43.03 0.95
N THR A 51 10.30 -41.80 1.43
CA THR A 51 9.26 -41.41 2.40
C THR A 51 7.88 -41.37 1.76
N LEU A 52 7.76 -40.84 0.54
CA LEU A 52 6.50 -40.82 -0.19
C LEU A 52 6.02 -42.23 -0.55
N ASP A 53 6.94 -43.10 -1.01
CA ASP A 53 6.65 -44.50 -1.32
C ASP A 53 6.17 -45.26 -0.07
N ARG A 54 6.74 -44.96 1.11
CA ARG A 54 6.26 -45.51 2.39
C ARG A 54 4.86 -45.05 2.74
N CYS A 55 4.56 -43.74 2.64
CA CYS A 55 3.21 -43.22 2.87
C CYS A 55 2.19 -43.87 1.92
N ALA A 56 2.56 -44.05 0.64
CA ALA A 56 1.75 -44.73 -0.36
C ALA A 56 1.50 -46.20 -0.03
N LEU A 57 2.54 -46.93 0.42
CA LEU A 57 2.47 -48.35 0.78
C LEU A 57 1.63 -48.58 2.04
N ASP A 58 1.85 -47.78 3.09
CA ASP A 58 1.15 -47.90 4.37
C ASP A 58 -0.34 -47.57 4.25
N ASN A 59 -0.70 -46.73 3.28
CA ASN A 59 -2.07 -46.30 3.01
C ASN A 59 -2.53 -46.70 1.60
N ARG A 60 -2.11 -47.87 1.09
CA ARG A 60 -2.36 -48.31 -0.30
C ARG A 60 -3.80 -48.21 -0.78
N ASP A 61 -4.76 -48.41 0.13
CA ASP A 61 -6.20 -48.48 -0.17
C ASP A 61 -6.93 -47.13 0.07
N SER A 62 -6.22 -46.08 0.52
CA SER A 62 -6.82 -44.80 0.90
C SER A 62 -5.93 -43.62 0.50
N LEU A 63 -6.28 -42.96 -0.61
CA LEU A 63 -5.62 -41.71 -1.04
C LEU A 63 -5.63 -40.66 0.07
N TRP A 64 -6.75 -40.54 0.79
CA TRP A 64 -6.84 -39.64 1.95
C TRP A 64 -5.80 -39.98 3.02
N GLY A 65 -5.60 -41.28 3.30
CA GLY A 65 -4.58 -41.76 4.24
C GLY A 65 -3.17 -41.42 3.77
N GLN A 66 -2.88 -41.59 2.47
CA GLN A 66 -1.59 -41.24 1.87
C GLN A 66 -1.27 -39.75 2.05
N VAL A 67 -2.24 -38.86 1.72
CA VAL A 67 -2.06 -37.41 1.88
C VAL A 67 -1.88 -37.04 3.36
N HIS A 68 -2.69 -37.62 4.25
CA HIS A 68 -2.63 -37.34 5.68
C HIS A 68 -1.29 -37.76 6.29
N ASP A 69 -0.82 -38.95 5.95
CA ASP A 69 0.45 -39.50 6.43
C ASP A 69 1.65 -38.70 5.90
N MET A 70 1.60 -38.30 4.62
CA MET A 70 2.59 -37.40 4.03
C MET A 70 2.65 -36.05 4.76
N LEU A 71 1.50 -35.41 5.00
CA LEU A 71 1.45 -34.10 5.67
C LEU A 71 1.91 -34.19 7.13
N LEU A 72 1.56 -35.25 7.86
CA LEU A 72 2.06 -35.48 9.21
C LEU A 72 3.57 -35.70 9.21
N THR A 73 4.08 -36.54 8.32
CA THR A 73 5.51 -36.82 8.21
C THR A 73 6.30 -35.56 7.90
N TRP A 74 5.80 -34.72 6.98
CA TRP A 74 6.39 -33.40 6.72
C TRP A 74 6.38 -32.51 7.97
N MET A 75 5.26 -32.42 8.68
CA MET A 75 5.17 -31.58 9.87
C MET A 75 6.10 -32.03 11.00
N GLU A 76 6.26 -33.34 11.18
CA GLU A 76 7.18 -33.92 12.16
C GLU A 76 8.63 -33.68 11.77
N GLY A 77 8.99 -33.89 10.49
CA GLY A 77 10.35 -33.68 9.98
C GLY A 77 10.78 -32.21 9.97
N ALA A 78 9.90 -31.29 9.55
CA ALA A 78 10.20 -29.87 9.46
C ALA A 78 10.08 -29.13 10.82
N GLY A 79 9.36 -29.69 11.80
CA GLY A 79 9.32 -29.18 13.17
C GLY A 79 8.75 -27.76 13.27
N ALA A 80 9.59 -26.78 13.61
CA ALA A 80 9.20 -25.37 13.70
C ALA A 80 8.98 -24.73 12.32
N GLU A 81 9.65 -25.24 11.29
CA GLU A 81 9.55 -24.76 9.90
C GLU A 81 8.28 -25.26 9.20
N ALA A 82 7.51 -26.17 9.82
CA ALA A 82 6.25 -26.69 9.29
C ALA A 82 5.12 -25.65 9.34
N THR A 83 5.28 -24.54 8.61
CA THR A 83 4.36 -23.41 8.62
C THR A 83 3.37 -23.45 7.47
N VAL A 84 2.24 -22.75 7.61
CA VAL A 84 1.22 -22.59 6.57
C VAL A 84 1.84 -21.94 5.33
N GLU A 85 2.77 -21.00 5.51
CA GLU A 85 3.46 -20.33 4.41
C GLU A 85 4.29 -21.32 3.58
N ARG A 86 5.06 -22.21 4.23
CA ARG A 86 5.80 -23.28 3.53
C ARG A 86 4.86 -24.27 2.86
N LEU A 87 3.75 -24.62 3.50
CA LEU A 87 2.75 -25.51 2.92
C LEU A 87 2.10 -24.90 1.67
N THR A 88 1.69 -23.63 1.74
CA THR A 88 1.12 -22.89 0.63
C THR A 88 2.10 -22.77 -0.53
N GLU A 89 3.38 -22.50 -0.25
CA GLU A 89 4.41 -22.45 -1.29
C GLU A 89 4.64 -23.82 -1.94
N GLY A 90 4.71 -24.89 -1.15
CA GLY A 90 4.83 -26.25 -1.68
C GLY A 90 3.64 -26.65 -2.56
N LEU A 91 2.42 -26.29 -2.16
CA LEU A 91 1.21 -26.47 -2.96
C LEU A 91 1.28 -25.68 -4.29
N ARG A 92 1.70 -24.41 -4.23
CA ARG A 92 1.86 -23.56 -5.40
C ARG A 92 2.90 -24.10 -6.38
N LEU A 93 4.07 -24.51 -5.89
CA LEU A 93 5.15 -25.08 -6.72
C LEU A 93 4.77 -26.42 -7.35
N ALA A 94 3.90 -27.18 -6.69
CA ALA A 94 3.33 -28.41 -7.25
C ALA A 94 2.22 -28.16 -8.28
N GLY A 95 1.93 -26.90 -8.63
CA GLY A 95 0.86 -26.55 -9.58
C GLY A 95 -0.54 -26.82 -9.04
N VAL A 96 -0.71 -26.96 -7.71
CA VAL A 96 -2.01 -27.14 -7.09
C VAL A 96 -2.76 -25.81 -7.18
N GLY A 97 -3.95 -25.84 -7.80
CA GLY A 97 -4.77 -24.65 -7.99
C GLY A 97 -5.08 -23.96 -6.65
N ALA A 98 -4.99 -22.63 -6.63
CA ALA A 98 -5.09 -21.84 -5.40
C ALA A 98 -6.39 -22.04 -4.61
N HIS A 99 -7.49 -22.35 -5.29
CA HIS A 99 -8.76 -22.73 -4.67
C HIS A 99 -8.66 -23.90 -3.67
N LEU A 100 -7.69 -24.81 -3.82
CA LEU A 100 -7.54 -25.97 -2.96
C LEU A 100 -6.89 -25.64 -1.60
N TYR A 101 -6.19 -24.51 -1.50
CA TYR A 101 -5.51 -24.06 -0.27
C TYR A 101 -6.01 -22.70 0.26
N ASN A 102 -7.02 -22.09 -0.35
CA ASN A 102 -7.68 -20.90 0.18
C ASN A 102 -8.38 -21.14 1.54
N CYS A 103 -8.66 -22.40 1.89
CA CYS A 103 -9.22 -22.79 3.18
C CYS A 103 -8.22 -22.72 4.34
N ILE A 104 -6.91 -22.59 4.04
CA ILE A 104 -5.85 -22.46 5.05
C ILE A 104 -5.17 -21.09 5.00
N ARG A 105 -5.31 -20.38 3.87
CA ARG A 105 -4.71 -19.06 3.63
C ARG A 105 -5.51 -17.97 4.33
N VAL A 106 -4.81 -17.12 5.06
CA VAL A 106 -5.38 -15.89 5.65
C VAL A 106 -5.12 -14.74 4.68
N PRO A 107 -6.11 -13.88 4.35
CA PRO A 107 -5.88 -12.74 3.49
C PRO A 107 -4.92 -11.76 4.19
N SER A 108 -3.97 -11.24 3.42
CA SER A 108 -3.10 -10.15 3.82
C SER A 108 -3.88 -8.84 4.01
N LEU A 109 -3.31 -7.90 4.76
CA LEU A 109 -3.93 -6.56 4.92
C LEU A 109 -4.08 -5.86 3.56
N PHE A 110 -3.16 -6.07 2.64
CA PHE A 110 -3.25 -5.55 1.27
C PHE A 110 -4.47 -6.10 0.53
N GLU A 111 -4.68 -7.42 0.58
CA GLU A 111 -5.86 -8.05 -0.03
C GLU A 111 -7.18 -7.53 0.58
N LEU A 112 -7.19 -7.25 1.89
CA LEU A 112 -8.35 -6.66 2.56
C LEU A 112 -8.58 -5.19 2.19
N ASP A 113 -7.52 -4.40 2.01
CA ASP A 113 -7.60 -3.01 1.55
C ASP A 113 -8.17 -2.94 0.12
N HIS A 114 -7.61 -3.74 -0.78
CA HIS A 114 -8.08 -3.85 -2.16
C HIS A 114 -9.54 -4.30 -2.22
N LEU A 115 -9.93 -5.29 -1.38
CA LEU A 115 -11.33 -5.71 -1.27
C LEU A 115 -12.22 -4.59 -0.75
N ALA A 116 -11.81 -3.87 0.30
CA ALA A 116 -12.57 -2.76 0.86
C ALA A 116 -12.85 -1.71 -0.21
N TRP A 117 -11.88 -1.46 -1.09
CA TRP A 117 -12.07 -0.58 -2.23
C TRP A 117 -13.08 -1.14 -3.24
N LYS A 118 -13.02 -2.41 -3.62
CA LYS A 118 -14.04 -2.99 -4.52
C LYS A 118 -15.45 -3.00 -3.90
N LEU A 119 -15.57 -2.97 -2.57
CA LEU A 119 -16.83 -3.06 -1.83
C LEU A 119 -17.40 -1.73 -1.34
N HIS A 120 -16.64 -0.63 -1.26
CA HIS A 120 -17.11 0.60 -0.61
C HIS A 120 -18.37 1.21 -1.25
N GLY A 121 -18.56 1.00 -2.56
CA GLY A 121 -19.76 1.39 -3.31
C GLY A 121 -20.94 0.42 -3.15
N ALA A 122 -20.70 -0.80 -2.70
CA ALA A 122 -21.74 -1.83 -2.56
C ALA A 122 -22.56 -1.59 -1.28
N SER A 123 -23.90 -1.57 -1.39
CA SER A 123 -24.78 -1.43 -0.22
C SER A 123 -24.81 -2.65 0.70
N VAL A 124 -24.27 -3.78 0.25
CA VAL A 124 -24.35 -5.10 0.92
C VAL A 124 -23.16 -5.42 1.83
N TRP A 125 -22.15 -4.54 1.95
CA TRP A 125 -20.95 -4.83 2.74
C TRP A 125 -21.27 -5.11 4.22
N GLU A 126 -22.29 -4.47 4.78
CA GLU A 126 -22.73 -4.69 6.16
C GLU A 126 -23.20 -6.13 6.37
N SER A 127 -23.97 -6.68 5.42
CA SER A 127 -24.43 -8.07 5.45
C SER A 127 -23.27 -9.06 5.32
N VAL A 128 -22.23 -8.72 4.54
CA VAL A 128 -21.00 -9.52 4.48
C VAL A 128 -20.35 -9.58 5.87
N MET A 129 -20.21 -8.44 6.56
CA MET A 129 -19.61 -8.40 7.89
C MET A 129 -20.41 -9.21 8.92
N LEU A 130 -21.74 -9.15 8.87
CA LEU A 130 -22.60 -9.98 9.72
C LEU A 130 -22.42 -11.47 9.42
N HIS A 131 -22.32 -11.84 8.15
CA HIS A 131 -22.08 -13.24 7.74
C HIS A 131 -20.70 -13.74 8.19
N LEU A 132 -19.71 -12.86 8.23
CA LEU A 132 -18.37 -13.12 8.78
C LEU A 132 -18.36 -13.23 10.32
N GLY A 133 -19.50 -12.98 10.98
CA GLY A 133 -19.69 -13.12 12.42
C GLY A 133 -19.43 -11.84 13.22
N LEU A 134 -19.31 -10.69 12.57
CA LEU A 134 -19.30 -9.40 13.27
C LEU A 134 -20.73 -9.02 13.69
N THR A 135 -20.83 -8.18 14.72
CA THR A 135 -22.13 -7.77 15.29
C THR A 135 -22.61 -6.45 14.71
N GLN A 136 -23.92 -6.19 14.82
CA GLN A 136 -24.50 -4.87 14.50
C GLN A 136 -23.86 -3.74 15.30
N ASP A 137 -23.45 -4.00 16.55
CA ASP A 137 -22.78 -2.98 17.37
C ASP A 137 -21.38 -2.67 16.84
N ASN A 138 -20.66 -3.64 16.26
CA ASN A 138 -19.40 -3.36 15.57
C ASN A 138 -19.60 -2.43 14.37
N ILE A 139 -20.63 -2.69 13.54
CA ILE A 139 -20.97 -1.82 12.40
C ILE A 139 -21.29 -0.40 12.87
N ARG A 140 -22.13 -0.25 13.91
CA ARG A 140 -22.49 1.07 14.47
C ARG A 140 -21.27 1.82 15.00
N GLN A 141 -20.40 1.14 15.74
CA GLN A 141 -19.17 1.74 16.28
C GLN A 141 -18.24 2.20 15.17
N THR A 142 -18.03 1.38 14.13
CA THR A 142 -17.19 1.74 12.99
C THR A 142 -17.77 2.92 12.21
N LYS A 143 -19.08 2.96 11.99
CA LYS A 143 -19.74 4.12 11.36
C LYS A 143 -19.60 5.38 12.20
N ALA A 144 -19.65 5.28 13.52
CA ALA A 144 -19.43 6.42 14.40
C ALA A 144 -17.96 6.90 14.37
N ALA A 145 -17.00 5.98 14.24
CA ALA A 145 -15.58 6.31 14.14
C ALA A 145 -15.19 6.91 12.76
N HIS A 146 -15.87 6.48 11.69
CA HIS A 146 -15.59 6.90 10.31
C HIS A 146 -16.87 7.38 9.60
N PRO A 147 -17.54 8.46 10.06
CA PRO A 147 -18.89 8.81 9.63
C PRO A 147 -19.04 9.07 8.12
N ASN A 148 -17.99 9.58 7.48
CA ASN A 148 -18.06 10.07 6.10
C ASN A 148 -17.34 9.17 5.09
N TYR A 149 -16.64 8.11 5.52
CA TYR A 149 -15.75 7.35 4.65
C TYR A 149 -16.10 5.87 4.65
N ARG A 150 -16.94 5.47 3.69
CA ARG A 150 -17.36 4.06 3.55
C ARG A 150 -16.19 3.12 3.34
N PHE A 151 -15.17 3.53 2.58
CA PHE A 151 -13.96 2.74 2.40
C PHE A 151 -13.30 2.41 3.75
N SER A 152 -13.01 3.42 4.58
CA SER A 152 -12.41 3.23 5.90
C SER A 152 -13.31 2.39 6.81
N GLN A 153 -14.63 2.52 6.71
CA GLN A 153 -15.58 1.66 7.42
C GLN A 153 -15.42 0.19 7.02
N VAL A 154 -15.40 -0.12 5.72
CA VAL A 154 -15.28 -1.51 5.22
C VAL A 154 -13.92 -2.10 5.59
N PHE A 155 -12.83 -1.36 5.36
CA PHE A 155 -11.48 -1.81 5.68
C PHE A 155 -11.32 -2.08 7.17
N HIS A 156 -11.75 -1.15 8.03
CA HIS A 156 -11.68 -1.33 9.48
C HIS A 156 -12.49 -2.54 9.96
N MET A 157 -13.64 -2.82 9.33
CA MET A 157 -14.44 -4.00 9.64
C MET A 157 -13.78 -5.31 9.19
N LEU A 158 -13.15 -5.32 8.02
CA LEU A 158 -12.36 -6.48 7.56
C LEU A 158 -11.17 -6.75 8.48
N GLN A 159 -10.46 -5.70 8.92
CA GLN A 159 -9.39 -5.81 9.90
C GLN A 159 -9.91 -6.34 11.25
N MET A 160 -11.03 -5.81 11.74
CA MET A 160 -11.65 -6.29 12.98
C MET A 160 -12.08 -7.77 12.88
N TRP A 161 -12.59 -8.19 11.72
CA TRP A 161 -12.90 -9.61 11.47
C TRP A 161 -11.65 -10.48 11.50
N LEU A 162 -10.57 -10.03 10.87
CA LEU A 162 -9.27 -10.70 10.86
C LEU A 162 -8.74 -10.87 12.29
N GLU A 163 -8.74 -9.79 13.09
CA GLU A 163 -8.30 -9.79 14.48
C GLU A 163 -9.14 -10.72 15.36
N LYS A 164 -10.48 -10.68 15.25
CA LYS A 164 -11.38 -11.51 16.06
C LYS A 164 -11.36 -12.99 15.67
N SER A 165 -11.24 -13.28 14.38
CA SER A 165 -11.25 -14.65 13.87
C SER A 165 -9.86 -15.30 13.96
N GLY A 166 -8.80 -14.49 14.01
CA GLY A 166 -7.41 -14.93 14.03
C GLY A 166 -7.14 -15.90 12.87
N THR A 167 -6.67 -17.08 13.21
CA THR A 167 -6.35 -18.15 12.24
C THR A 167 -7.56 -18.66 11.44
N ARG A 168 -8.78 -18.38 11.90
CA ARG A 168 -10.02 -18.77 11.20
C ARG A 168 -10.50 -17.74 10.19
N ALA A 169 -9.83 -16.60 10.02
CA ALA A 169 -10.11 -15.63 8.97
C ALA A 169 -9.47 -16.09 7.65
N THR A 170 -10.00 -17.15 7.07
CA THR A 170 -9.46 -17.74 5.84
C THR A 170 -10.06 -17.07 4.61
N VAL A 171 -9.32 -17.02 3.50
CA VAL A 171 -9.80 -16.53 2.20
C VAL A 171 -11.10 -17.22 1.78
N ASP A 172 -11.21 -18.53 1.97
CA ASP A 172 -12.40 -19.30 1.60
C ASP A 172 -13.67 -18.77 2.29
N ARG A 173 -13.61 -18.58 3.62
CA ARG A 173 -14.72 -17.99 4.40
C ARG A 173 -15.08 -16.58 3.96
N LEU A 174 -14.08 -15.78 3.56
CA LEU A 174 -14.32 -14.45 3.02
C LEU A 174 -15.04 -14.53 1.68
N CYS A 175 -14.56 -15.36 0.75
CA CYS A 175 -15.19 -15.60 -0.54
C CYS A 175 -16.62 -16.15 -0.40
N ASP A 176 -16.87 -17.08 0.52
CA ASP A 176 -18.21 -17.61 0.79
C ASP A 176 -19.15 -16.53 1.30
N ALA A 177 -18.69 -15.67 2.22
CA ALA A 177 -19.48 -14.53 2.70
C ALA A 177 -19.83 -13.56 1.58
N LEU A 178 -18.88 -13.29 0.67
CA LEU A 178 -19.09 -12.42 -0.49
C LEU A 178 -20.09 -13.03 -1.50
N LYS A 179 -19.94 -14.32 -1.83
CA LYS A 179 -20.86 -15.06 -2.70
C LYS A 179 -22.28 -15.11 -2.13
N ASN A 180 -22.41 -15.35 -0.83
CA ASN A 180 -23.72 -15.39 -0.14
C ASN A 180 -24.46 -14.05 -0.18
N GLN A 181 -23.74 -12.94 -0.38
CA GLN A 181 -24.33 -11.61 -0.58
C GLN A 181 -24.45 -11.21 -2.05
N ASN A 182 -24.29 -12.15 -2.99
CA ASN A 182 -24.34 -11.94 -4.44
C ASN A 182 -23.38 -10.85 -4.93
N ILE A 183 -22.21 -10.71 -4.29
CA ILE A 183 -21.15 -9.84 -4.81
C ILE A 183 -20.57 -10.52 -6.06
N GLU A 184 -20.40 -9.75 -7.14
CA GLU A 184 -19.83 -10.22 -8.40
C GLU A 184 -18.44 -10.85 -8.16
N THR A 185 -18.23 -12.07 -8.64
CA THR A 185 -16.98 -12.83 -8.43
C THR A 185 -15.75 -12.05 -8.86
N GLU A 186 -15.83 -11.27 -9.94
CA GLU A 186 -14.74 -10.43 -10.46
C GLU A 186 -14.19 -9.45 -9.41
N LYS A 187 -15.01 -9.01 -8.45
CA LYS A 187 -14.59 -8.06 -7.40
C LYS A 187 -13.69 -8.68 -6.35
N PHE A 188 -13.62 -10.01 -6.24
CA PHE A 188 -12.83 -10.70 -5.23
C PHE A 188 -12.08 -11.93 -5.76
N LEU A 189 -12.07 -12.15 -7.07
CA LEU A 189 -11.38 -13.28 -7.70
C LEU A 189 -9.88 -13.27 -7.41
N PHE A 190 -9.29 -12.08 -7.26
CA PHE A 190 -7.89 -11.88 -6.85
C PHE A 190 -7.56 -12.53 -5.50
N LEU A 191 -8.55 -12.65 -4.59
CA LEU A 191 -8.35 -13.36 -3.33
C LEU A 191 -8.14 -14.85 -3.59
N THR A 192 -8.77 -15.43 -4.61
CA THR A 192 -8.59 -16.84 -4.89
C THR A 192 -7.39 -17.13 -5.77
N ASP A 193 -7.07 -16.21 -6.67
CA ASP A 193 -5.95 -16.30 -7.60
C ASP A 193 -5.33 -14.90 -7.76
N PRO A 194 -4.22 -14.60 -7.06
CA PRO A 194 -3.56 -13.31 -7.15
C PRO A 194 -3.10 -12.94 -8.57
N SER A 195 -2.92 -13.93 -9.46
CA SER A 195 -2.54 -13.68 -10.85
C SER A 195 -3.68 -13.06 -11.66
N LEU A 196 -4.93 -13.23 -11.22
CA LEU A 196 -6.12 -12.60 -11.83
C LEU A 196 -6.37 -11.19 -11.28
N ARG A 197 -5.50 -10.70 -10.40
CA ARG A 197 -5.52 -9.29 -9.98
C ARG A 197 -5.27 -8.42 -11.21
N GLN A 198 -6.06 -7.35 -11.33
CA GLN A 198 -5.82 -6.33 -12.34
C GLN A 198 -4.46 -5.69 -12.09
N VAL A 199 -3.68 -5.54 -13.16
CA VAL A 199 -2.37 -4.90 -13.05
C VAL A 199 -2.58 -3.42 -12.76
N THR A 200 -1.91 -2.94 -11.74
CA THR A 200 -1.98 -1.55 -11.30
C THR A 200 -0.94 -0.69 -12.00
N VAL A 201 -1.07 0.63 -12.01
CA VAL A 201 -0.04 1.50 -12.60
C VAL A 201 1.26 1.38 -11.81
N TRP A 202 1.16 1.19 -10.49
CA TRP A 202 2.30 0.90 -9.63
C TRP A 202 3.04 -0.38 -10.04
N ASP A 203 2.32 -1.47 -10.29
CA ASP A 203 2.91 -2.74 -10.76
C ASP A 203 3.72 -2.52 -12.06
N LEU A 204 3.14 -1.78 -13.01
CA LEU A 204 3.79 -1.47 -14.29
C LEU A 204 5.03 -0.62 -14.10
N ALA A 205 5.01 0.34 -13.18
CA ALA A 205 6.16 1.16 -12.86
C ALA A 205 7.27 0.38 -12.16
N GLN A 206 6.95 -0.53 -11.25
CA GLN A 206 7.95 -1.42 -10.65
C GLN A 206 8.57 -2.36 -11.68
N LEU A 207 7.73 -2.88 -12.57
CA LEU A 207 8.14 -3.73 -13.67
C LEU A 207 9.09 -2.99 -14.61
N SER A 208 8.75 -1.76 -15.01
CA SER A 208 9.56 -0.97 -15.94
C SER A 208 10.93 -0.57 -15.40
N ARG A 209 11.05 -0.44 -14.08
CA ARG A 209 12.32 -0.16 -13.39
C ARG A 209 13.24 -1.36 -13.29
N SER A 210 12.67 -2.56 -13.28
CA SER A 210 13.44 -3.80 -13.08
C SER A 210 13.76 -4.49 -14.40
N PHE A 211 13.04 -4.15 -15.48
CA PHE A 211 13.19 -4.75 -16.80
C PHE A 211 13.86 -3.76 -17.78
N HIS A 212 15.12 -4.01 -18.15
CA HIS A 212 15.88 -3.13 -19.02
C HIS A 212 16.22 -3.73 -20.39
N THR A 213 16.24 -5.06 -20.51
CA THR A 213 16.59 -5.77 -21.75
C THR A 213 15.34 -6.33 -22.41
N ASP A 214 15.26 -6.30 -23.74
CA ASP A 214 14.21 -6.96 -24.53
C ASP A 214 12.77 -6.50 -24.22
N TRP A 215 12.61 -5.27 -23.73
CA TRP A 215 11.29 -4.69 -23.41
C TRP A 215 10.37 -4.62 -24.63
N GLU A 216 10.91 -4.48 -25.84
CA GLU A 216 10.17 -4.51 -27.10
C GLU A 216 9.55 -5.89 -27.35
N LEU A 217 10.28 -6.98 -27.07
CA LEU A 217 9.75 -8.34 -27.21
C LEU A 217 8.61 -8.59 -26.21
N LEU A 218 8.74 -8.06 -25.00
CA LEU A 218 7.65 -8.08 -24.02
C LEU A 218 6.43 -7.30 -24.55
N ALA A 219 6.63 -6.07 -25.06
CA ALA A 219 5.56 -5.26 -25.63
C ALA A 219 4.83 -5.98 -26.78
N PHE A 220 5.57 -6.60 -27.71
CA PHE A 220 4.99 -7.43 -28.76
C PHE A 220 4.26 -8.66 -28.21
N GLY A 221 4.82 -9.34 -27.19
CA GLY A 221 4.18 -10.47 -26.52
C GLY A 221 2.88 -10.10 -25.83
N LEU A 222 2.74 -8.84 -25.40
CA LEU A 222 1.54 -8.24 -24.84
C LEU A 222 0.55 -7.74 -25.91
N GLY A 223 0.90 -7.85 -27.19
CA GLY A 223 0.03 -7.50 -28.31
C GLY A 223 0.15 -6.07 -28.82
N LEU A 224 1.14 -5.29 -28.35
CA LEU A 224 1.40 -3.94 -28.86
C LEU A 224 1.97 -3.98 -30.28
N THR A 225 1.60 -2.98 -31.08
CA THR A 225 2.09 -2.86 -32.46
C THR A 225 3.47 -2.19 -32.51
N GLU A 226 4.15 -2.31 -33.64
CA GLU A 226 5.42 -1.59 -33.88
C GLU A 226 5.21 -0.07 -33.81
N GLU A 227 4.06 0.44 -34.27
CA GLU A 227 3.70 1.85 -34.17
C GLU A 227 3.54 2.31 -32.72
N ASP A 228 2.88 1.51 -31.86
CA ASP A 228 2.77 1.79 -30.43
C ASP A 228 4.16 1.88 -29.76
N ILE A 229 5.05 0.95 -30.11
CA ILE A 229 6.42 0.87 -29.58
C ILE A 229 7.25 2.09 -30.00
N GLU A 230 7.23 2.44 -31.30
CA GLU A 230 7.94 3.64 -31.79
C GLU A 230 7.36 4.92 -31.18
N CYS A 231 6.03 5.02 -31.01
CA CYS A 231 5.42 6.14 -30.29
C CYS A 231 5.94 6.26 -28.85
N CYS A 232 6.13 5.13 -28.14
CA CYS A 232 6.70 5.12 -26.80
C CYS A 232 8.18 5.56 -26.78
N LYS A 233 8.97 5.17 -27.79
CA LYS A 233 10.37 5.61 -27.95
C LYS A 233 10.46 7.12 -28.18
N ASP A 234 9.59 7.65 -29.03
CA ASP A 234 9.53 9.07 -29.36
C ASP A 234 9.10 9.92 -28.15
N ARG A 235 8.17 9.43 -27.33
CA ARG A 235 7.74 10.12 -26.10
C ARG A 235 8.86 10.21 -25.06
N CYS A 236 9.69 9.17 -24.95
CA CYS A 236 10.70 9.05 -23.91
C CYS A 236 12.08 8.68 -24.51
N PRO A 237 12.72 9.59 -25.26
CA PRO A 237 13.98 9.27 -25.94
C PRO A 237 15.09 9.00 -24.92
N ASN A 238 15.82 7.89 -25.11
CA ASN A 238 16.96 7.45 -24.30
C ASN A 238 16.66 7.01 -22.85
N ASP A 239 15.39 6.83 -22.47
CA ASP A 239 15.02 6.31 -21.14
C ASP A 239 14.19 5.03 -21.29
N VAL A 240 14.88 3.88 -21.32
CA VAL A 240 14.28 2.56 -21.55
C VAL A 240 13.19 2.24 -20.52
N SER A 241 13.38 2.60 -19.25
CA SER A 241 12.38 2.36 -18.21
C SER A 241 11.12 3.18 -18.44
N ARG A 242 11.25 4.43 -18.91
CA ARG A 242 10.08 5.24 -19.29
C ARG A 242 9.42 4.75 -20.59
N GLN A 243 10.20 4.31 -21.57
CA GLN A 243 9.67 3.72 -22.80
C GLN A 243 8.83 2.48 -22.50
N LEU A 244 9.36 1.57 -21.67
CA LEU A 244 8.63 0.39 -21.23
C LEU A 244 7.41 0.76 -20.38
N LEU A 245 7.50 1.71 -19.45
CA LEU A 245 6.33 2.16 -18.68
C LEU A 245 5.24 2.72 -19.61
N SER A 246 5.62 3.54 -20.59
CA SER A 246 4.69 4.06 -21.60
C SER A 246 4.01 2.93 -22.37
N ALA A 247 4.78 1.93 -22.84
CA ALA A 247 4.25 0.78 -23.55
C ALA A 247 3.28 -0.04 -22.67
N LEU A 248 3.66 -0.31 -21.43
CA LEU A 248 2.82 -1.02 -20.47
C LEU A 248 1.51 -0.29 -20.16
N LEU A 249 1.53 1.05 -20.11
CA LEU A 249 0.32 1.86 -19.94
C LEU A 249 -0.60 1.76 -21.17
N VAL A 250 -0.04 1.82 -22.38
CA VAL A 250 -0.81 1.59 -23.63
C VAL A 250 -1.43 0.19 -23.62
N TRP A 251 -0.68 -0.83 -23.21
CA TRP A 251 -1.19 -2.20 -23.09
C TRP A 251 -2.34 -2.29 -22.07
N LYS A 252 -2.20 -1.66 -20.90
CA LYS A 252 -3.27 -1.62 -19.87
C LYS A 252 -4.52 -0.93 -20.40
N GLU A 253 -4.36 0.16 -21.14
CA GLU A 253 -5.47 0.87 -21.79
C GLU A 253 -6.18 -0.02 -22.83
N GLN A 254 -5.43 -0.66 -23.72
CA GLN A 254 -5.97 -1.58 -24.74
C GLN A 254 -6.66 -2.82 -24.12
N SER A 255 -6.11 -3.33 -23.02
CA SER A 255 -6.63 -4.52 -22.33
C SER A 255 -7.83 -4.21 -21.43
N GLY A 256 -8.02 -2.95 -21.04
CA GLY A 256 -9.07 -2.52 -20.12
C GLY A 256 -9.08 -3.34 -18.83
N THR A 257 -10.24 -3.89 -18.46
CA THR A 257 -10.38 -4.72 -17.25
C THR A 257 -9.77 -6.12 -17.35
N GLN A 258 -9.33 -6.54 -18.53
CA GLN A 258 -8.73 -7.86 -18.78
C GLN A 258 -7.22 -7.88 -18.48
N GLY A 259 -6.58 -6.72 -18.38
CA GLY A 259 -5.15 -6.59 -18.06
C GLY A 259 -4.85 -7.11 -16.66
N THR A 260 -4.37 -8.35 -16.57
CA THR A 260 -4.17 -9.08 -15.31
C THR A 260 -2.70 -9.45 -15.13
N VAL A 261 -2.27 -9.65 -13.88
CA VAL A 261 -0.87 -10.00 -13.58
C VAL A 261 -0.45 -11.28 -14.32
N CYS A 262 -1.35 -12.24 -14.53
CA CYS A 262 -1.06 -13.48 -15.28
C CYS A 262 -0.64 -13.23 -16.73
N MET A 263 -1.10 -12.16 -17.38
CA MET A 263 -0.67 -11.81 -18.73
C MET A 263 0.80 -11.36 -18.76
N LEU A 264 1.36 -10.96 -17.62
CA LEU A 264 2.77 -10.62 -17.42
C LEU A 264 3.64 -11.83 -17.01
N SER A 265 3.11 -13.06 -17.08
CA SER A 265 3.83 -14.29 -16.68
C SER A 265 5.00 -14.68 -17.59
N GLY A 266 5.11 -14.06 -18.78
CA GLY A 266 6.27 -14.24 -19.68
C GLY A 266 7.55 -13.53 -19.23
N ILE A 267 7.49 -12.77 -18.13
CA ILE A 267 8.60 -12.00 -17.57
C ILE A 267 9.42 -12.88 -16.62
N ASP A 268 10.67 -12.47 -16.34
CA ASP A 268 11.53 -13.10 -15.34
C ASP A 268 10.76 -13.52 -14.07
N SER A 269 11.04 -14.75 -13.60
CA SER A 269 10.27 -15.40 -12.55
C SER A 269 10.35 -14.70 -11.19
N GLU A 270 11.41 -13.94 -10.92
CA GLU A 270 11.57 -13.22 -9.65
C GLU A 270 10.76 -11.93 -9.64
N MET A 271 10.77 -11.21 -10.76
CA MET A 271 9.92 -10.03 -10.95
C MET A 271 8.44 -10.39 -10.93
N TYR A 272 8.06 -11.47 -11.62
CA TYR A 272 6.69 -11.97 -11.58
C TYR A 272 6.22 -12.31 -10.16
N ARG A 273 7.08 -12.94 -9.34
CA ARG A 273 6.76 -13.19 -7.91
C ARG A 273 6.55 -11.90 -7.13
N SER A 274 7.32 -10.84 -7.41
CA SER A 274 7.17 -9.54 -6.75
C SER A 274 5.83 -8.88 -7.10
N LEU A 275 5.34 -9.04 -8.33
CA LEU A 275 4.02 -8.55 -8.77
C LEU A 275 2.85 -9.29 -8.12
N LEU A 276 3.05 -10.54 -7.69
CA LEU A 276 2.01 -11.32 -7.00
C LEU A 276 1.83 -10.87 -5.53
N ASN A 277 2.81 -10.16 -4.97
CA ASN A 277 2.77 -9.69 -3.58
C ASN A 277 3.39 -8.28 -3.47
N PRO A 278 2.77 -7.26 -4.10
CA PRO A 278 3.35 -5.93 -4.13
C PRO A 278 3.33 -5.33 -2.72
N SER A 279 4.49 -4.88 -2.25
CA SER A 279 4.54 -3.89 -1.18
C SER A 279 4.15 -2.55 -1.79
N VAL A 280 2.87 -2.18 -1.70
CA VAL A 280 2.40 -0.90 -2.24
C VAL A 280 2.91 0.24 -1.36
N PRO A 281 3.60 1.23 -1.94
CA PRO A 281 4.07 2.37 -1.18
C PRO A 281 2.90 3.31 -0.88
N VAL A 282 2.97 3.87 0.32
CA VAL A 282 2.18 5.03 0.70
C VAL A 282 2.71 6.24 -0.07
N ALA A 283 1.83 7.01 -0.72
CA ALA A 283 2.23 8.28 -1.27
C ALA A 283 2.73 9.18 -0.13
N SER A 284 4.00 9.57 -0.20
CA SER A 284 4.57 10.46 0.81
C SER A 284 3.98 11.86 0.69
N VAL A 285 3.95 12.58 1.81
CA VAL A 285 3.55 14.00 1.83
C VAL A 285 4.40 14.84 0.87
N TRP A 286 5.68 14.49 0.71
CA TRP A 286 6.55 15.11 -0.28
C TRP A 286 6.05 14.86 -1.70
N GLN A 287 5.71 13.61 -2.02
CA GLN A 287 5.21 13.25 -3.35
C GLN A 287 3.93 14.00 -3.71
N LEU A 288 3.00 14.10 -2.75
CA LEU A 288 1.76 14.86 -2.89
C LEU A 288 2.00 16.37 -3.01
N GLY A 289 2.99 16.87 -2.26
CA GLY A 289 3.47 18.23 -2.36
C GLY A 289 3.95 18.56 -3.78
N THR A 290 4.89 17.75 -4.28
CA THR A 290 5.49 17.91 -5.61
C THR A 290 4.46 17.82 -6.73
N ILE A 291 3.52 16.85 -6.67
CA ILE A 291 2.49 16.73 -7.72
C ILE A 291 1.47 17.87 -7.62
N GLY A 292 1.03 18.24 -6.42
CA GLY A 292 0.08 19.35 -6.21
C GLY A 292 0.62 20.68 -6.75
N ASN A 293 1.94 20.90 -6.64
CA ASN A 293 2.60 22.07 -7.22
C ASN A 293 2.57 22.10 -8.75
N LYS A 294 2.65 20.93 -9.40
CA LYS A 294 2.75 20.81 -10.85
C LYS A 294 1.38 20.81 -11.53
N LEU A 295 0.33 20.39 -10.84
CA LEU A 295 -1.01 20.28 -11.42
C LEU A 295 -1.67 21.65 -11.62
N HIS A 296 -2.35 21.79 -12.76
CA HIS A 296 -3.33 22.86 -12.93
C HIS A 296 -4.50 22.65 -11.94
N PRO A 297 -5.11 23.72 -11.38
CA PRO A 297 -6.20 23.58 -10.41
C PRO A 297 -7.38 22.72 -10.91
N ASP A 298 -7.77 22.88 -12.17
CA ASP A 298 -8.90 22.12 -12.73
C ASP A 298 -8.56 20.63 -12.87
N THR A 299 -7.34 20.32 -13.29
CA THR A 299 -6.83 18.94 -13.34
C THR A 299 -6.74 18.35 -11.94
N CYS A 300 -6.28 19.12 -10.94
CA CYS A 300 -6.23 18.67 -9.56
C CYS A 300 -7.63 18.36 -9.00
N ASP A 301 -8.64 19.15 -9.33
CA ASP A 301 -10.02 18.89 -8.93
C ASP A 301 -10.54 17.59 -9.55
N ALA A 302 -10.30 17.39 -10.84
CA ALA A 302 -10.71 16.18 -11.54
C ALA A 302 -10.01 14.93 -10.98
N VAL A 303 -8.69 15.01 -10.73
CA VAL A 303 -7.93 13.98 -10.01
C VAL A 303 -8.54 13.72 -8.64
N CYS A 304 -8.86 14.76 -7.86
CA CYS A 304 -9.45 14.61 -6.53
C CYS A 304 -10.84 13.96 -6.57
N LEU A 305 -11.66 14.25 -7.58
CA LEU A 305 -12.96 13.60 -7.80
C LEU A 305 -12.79 12.10 -8.08
N HIS A 306 -11.86 11.73 -8.96
CA HIS A 306 -11.51 10.32 -9.23
C HIS A 306 -10.99 9.60 -7.97
N LEU A 307 -10.23 10.32 -7.16
CA LEU A 307 -9.74 9.86 -5.86
C LEU A 307 -10.85 9.75 -4.78
N GLY A 308 -12.09 10.13 -5.09
CA GLY A 308 -13.26 9.95 -4.25
C GLY A 308 -13.61 11.14 -3.35
N LEU A 309 -13.00 12.32 -3.56
CA LEU A 309 -13.47 13.55 -2.91
C LEU A 309 -14.77 13.99 -3.59
N THR A 310 -15.71 14.55 -2.82
CA THR A 310 -16.93 15.10 -3.42
C THR A 310 -16.70 16.53 -3.91
N THR A 311 -17.50 16.95 -4.89
CA THR A 311 -17.50 18.33 -5.38
C THR A 311 -17.72 19.34 -4.24
N GLU A 312 -18.57 19.02 -3.27
CA GLU A 312 -18.80 19.88 -2.09
C GLU A 312 -17.56 19.97 -1.20
N MET A 313 -16.80 18.88 -1.04
CA MET A 313 -15.57 18.89 -0.26
C MET A 313 -14.49 19.75 -0.92
N ILE A 314 -14.35 19.61 -2.24
CA ILE A 314 -13.41 20.40 -3.06
C ILE A 314 -13.81 21.89 -3.00
N GLN A 315 -15.08 22.20 -3.28
CA GLN A 315 -15.59 23.57 -3.29
C GLN A 315 -15.51 24.22 -1.92
N SER A 316 -15.92 23.53 -0.85
CA SER A 316 -15.80 24.02 0.53
C SER A 316 -14.34 24.33 0.88
N HIS A 317 -13.40 23.53 0.37
CA HIS A 317 -11.98 23.77 0.57
C HIS A 317 -11.50 25.00 -0.22
N ARG A 318 -11.92 25.16 -1.48
CA ARG A 318 -11.63 26.35 -2.30
C ARG A 318 -12.13 27.63 -1.66
N GLU A 319 -13.36 27.62 -1.16
CA GLU A 319 -13.96 28.77 -0.48
C GLU A 319 -13.20 29.15 0.78
N LYS A 320 -12.76 28.16 1.57
CA LYS A 320 -11.94 28.40 2.76
C LYS A 320 -10.60 29.07 2.41
N CYS A 321 -9.90 28.58 1.36
CA CYS A 321 -8.64 29.19 0.92
C CYS A 321 -8.83 30.59 0.29
N LYS A 322 -9.96 30.86 -0.37
CA LYS A 322 -10.29 32.18 -0.93
C LYS A 322 -10.55 33.22 0.14
N LEU A 323 -11.16 32.84 1.27
CA LEU A 323 -11.43 33.75 2.38
C LEU A 323 -10.14 34.26 3.05
N ASP A 324 -9.06 33.48 3.01
CA ASP A 324 -7.77 33.85 3.58
C ASP A 324 -6.92 34.71 2.62
N SER A 325 -7.30 34.82 1.35
CA SER A 325 -6.60 35.58 0.30
C SER A 325 -7.39 36.83 -0.09
N SER A 326 -7.58 37.74 0.86
CA SER A 326 -8.33 38.97 0.61
C SER A 326 -7.55 39.96 -0.28
N GLY A 327 -7.71 39.84 -1.60
CA GLY A 327 -7.79 41.00 -2.51
C GLY A 327 -6.56 41.38 -3.36
N GLU A 328 -5.45 40.65 -3.34
CA GLU A 328 -4.28 40.97 -4.17
C GLU A 328 -4.15 40.01 -5.37
N SER A 329 -4.67 40.44 -6.53
CA SER A 329 -4.43 39.80 -7.82
C SER A 329 -3.01 40.15 -8.29
N GLY A 330 -2.04 39.28 -7.95
CA GLY A 330 -0.63 39.42 -8.33
C GLY A 330 0.03 38.06 -8.55
N PRO A 331 1.35 38.02 -8.85
CA PRO A 331 2.12 36.79 -9.10
C PRO A 331 2.03 35.70 -7.99
N LEU A 332 1.47 36.04 -6.82
CA LEU A 332 1.11 35.11 -5.75
C LEU A 332 -0.02 34.12 -6.09
N GLU A 333 -0.80 34.35 -7.15
CA GLU A 333 -1.95 33.49 -7.51
C GLU A 333 -1.52 32.05 -7.86
N THR A 334 -0.35 31.90 -8.49
CA THR A 334 0.22 30.57 -8.79
C THR A 334 0.58 29.79 -7.53
N THR A 335 1.18 30.45 -6.54
CA THR A 335 1.55 29.86 -5.25
C THR A 335 0.31 29.44 -4.45
N HIS A 336 -0.76 30.23 -4.48
CA HIS A 336 -2.01 29.89 -3.81
C HIS A 336 -2.68 28.66 -4.41
N ASN A 337 -2.65 28.52 -5.74
CA ASN A 337 -3.18 27.35 -6.44
C ASN A 337 -2.41 26.08 -6.08
N SER A 338 -1.08 26.14 -6.00
CA SER A 338 -0.25 25.01 -5.56
C SER A 338 -0.55 24.59 -4.13
N ILE A 339 -0.65 25.53 -3.18
CA ILE A 339 -1.01 25.24 -1.78
C ILE A 339 -2.38 24.57 -1.70
N HIS A 340 -3.34 25.05 -2.49
CA HIS A 340 -4.68 24.48 -2.55
C HIS A 340 -4.67 23.02 -3.01
N ASN A 341 -4.00 22.75 -4.14
CA ASN A 341 -3.87 21.40 -4.68
C ASN A 341 -3.21 20.46 -3.68
N ILE A 342 -2.12 20.89 -3.04
CA ILE A 342 -1.43 20.09 -2.02
C ILE A 342 -2.37 19.77 -0.86
N THR A 343 -3.14 20.76 -0.39
CA THR A 343 -4.02 20.55 0.77
C THR A 343 -5.19 19.62 0.42
N LEU A 344 -5.71 19.67 -0.80
CA LEU A 344 -6.70 18.70 -1.28
C LEU A 344 -6.13 17.28 -1.34
N LEU A 345 -4.93 17.11 -1.91
CA LEU A 345 -4.27 15.81 -2.00
C LEU A 345 -3.90 15.25 -0.61
N LEU A 346 -3.49 16.11 0.33
CA LEU A 346 -3.24 15.68 1.71
C LEU A 346 -4.51 15.34 2.47
N ARG A 347 -5.60 16.06 2.19
CA ARG A 347 -6.92 15.68 2.72
C ARG A 347 -7.34 14.34 2.16
N TRP A 348 -7.14 14.09 0.88
CA TRP A 348 -7.35 12.77 0.30
C TRP A 348 -6.49 11.70 0.97
N LEU A 349 -5.21 11.96 1.23
CA LEU A 349 -4.31 11.01 1.93
C LEU A 349 -4.86 10.65 3.32
N ASP A 350 -5.30 11.65 4.09
CA ASP A 350 -5.91 11.47 5.41
C ASP A 350 -7.20 10.64 5.33
N MET A 351 -7.98 10.81 4.26
CA MET A 351 -9.21 10.06 4.00
C MET A 351 -8.98 8.60 3.59
N ALA A 352 -8.05 8.42 2.65
CA ALA A 352 -7.75 7.13 2.04
C ALA A 352 -7.03 6.20 3.02
N GLY A 353 -6.40 6.75 4.07
CA GLY A 353 -5.49 5.99 4.90
C GLY A 353 -4.19 5.70 4.18
N SER A 354 -3.25 5.02 4.84
CA SER A 354 -1.89 4.90 4.31
C SER A 354 -1.74 3.93 3.14
N LEU A 355 -2.54 2.85 3.05
CA LEU A 355 -2.02 1.64 2.38
C LEU A 355 -2.17 1.54 0.86
N ASP A 356 -3.09 2.26 0.19
CA ASP A 356 -3.29 2.14 -1.27
C ASP A 356 -3.41 3.51 -1.96
N THR A 357 -2.57 4.46 -1.58
CA THR A 357 -2.66 5.84 -2.07
C THR A 357 -1.95 6.01 -3.41
N LEU A 358 -0.68 5.65 -3.51
CA LEU A 358 0.12 6.03 -4.68
C LEU A 358 -0.42 5.47 -6.00
N ASP A 359 -0.92 4.24 -5.99
CA ASP A 359 -1.48 3.64 -7.19
C ASP A 359 -2.76 4.33 -7.69
N LYS A 360 -3.69 4.63 -6.79
CA LYS A 360 -4.91 5.39 -7.11
C LYS A 360 -4.59 6.79 -7.60
N LEU A 361 -3.59 7.42 -7.02
CA LEU A 361 -3.09 8.71 -7.48
C LEU A 361 -2.54 8.58 -8.90
N CYS A 362 -1.71 7.59 -9.19
CA CYS A 362 -1.17 7.37 -10.53
C CYS A 362 -2.26 7.05 -11.55
N GLU A 363 -3.24 6.21 -11.22
CA GLU A 363 -4.40 5.94 -12.08
C GLU A 363 -5.21 7.22 -12.34
N SER A 364 -5.49 8.00 -11.29
CA SER A 364 -6.26 9.25 -11.43
C SER A 364 -5.51 10.30 -12.26
N LEU A 365 -4.20 10.44 -12.06
CA LEU A 365 -3.34 11.32 -12.88
C LEU A 365 -3.34 10.86 -14.34
N HIS A 366 -3.27 9.56 -14.59
CA HIS A 366 -3.30 9.01 -15.94
C HIS A 366 -4.66 9.22 -16.62
N CYS A 367 -5.77 9.01 -15.90
CA CYS A 367 -7.12 9.26 -16.43
C CYS A 367 -7.37 10.72 -16.80
N GLU A 368 -6.69 11.66 -16.16
CA GLU A 368 -6.77 13.10 -16.44
C GLU A 368 -5.70 13.57 -17.44
N ASP A 369 -5.16 12.64 -18.23
CA ASP A 369 -4.14 12.89 -19.26
C ASP A 369 -2.92 13.67 -18.74
N VAL A 370 -2.59 13.54 -17.45
CA VAL A 370 -1.40 14.17 -16.89
C VAL A 370 -0.17 13.52 -17.54
N PRO A 371 0.74 14.30 -18.14
CA PRO A 371 1.96 13.76 -18.72
C PRO A 371 2.77 12.93 -17.72
N LEU A 372 3.23 11.74 -18.15
CA LEU A 372 3.94 10.79 -17.30
C LEU A 372 5.20 11.39 -16.65
N ASP A 373 5.91 12.28 -17.35
CA ASP A 373 7.07 13.01 -16.84
C ASP A 373 6.74 13.91 -15.65
N MET A 374 5.49 14.38 -15.53
CA MET A 374 5.05 15.17 -14.39
C MET A 374 5.02 14.35 -13.11
N PHE A 375 4.70 13.06 -13.15
CA PHE A 375 4.50 12.22 -11.96
C PHE A 375 5.37 10.96 -11.89
N ASN A 376 6.30 10.75 -12.83
CA ASN A 376 7.21 9.59 -12.79
C ASN A 376 8.06 9.53 -11.50
N PHE A 377 8.32 10.69 -10.88
CA PHE A 377 9.01 10.76 -9.59
C PHE A 377 8.25 10.06 -8.45
N LEU A 378 6.93 9.83 -8.60
CA LEU A 378 6.14 9.02 -7.66
C LEU A 378 6.67 7.59 -7.57
N PHE A 379 7.29 7.10 -8.65
CA PHE A 379 7.81 5.75 -8.73
C PHE A 379 9.23 5.61 -8.22
N ASP A 380 9.93 6.72 -7.93
CA ASP A 380 11.31 6.70 -7.45
C ASP A 380 11.45 7.24 -6.01
N PRO A 381 11.33 6.38 -4.98
CA PRO A 381 11.56 6.78 -3.60
C PRO A 381 13.04 7.09 -3.30
N THR A 382 13.98 6.74 -4.20
CA THR A 382 15.42 6.79 -3.93
C THR A 382 16.03 8.19 -4.05
N VAL A 383 15.28 9.16 -4.58
CA VAL A 383 15.76 10.55 -4.72
C VAL A 383 15.11 11.47 -3.69
N SER A 384 14.90 11.01 -2.46
CA SER A 384 14.57 11.96 -1.40
C SER A 384 15.81 12.77 -1.06
N ARG A 385 15.90 14.00 -1.58
CA ARG A 385 16.96 14.94 -1.23
C ARG A 385 17.02 15.21 0.28
N HIS A 386 18.20 15.64 0.74
CA HIS A 386 18.36 16.19 2.07
C HIS A 386 17.77 17.61 2.13
N PRO A 387 17.14 18.02 3.25
CA PRO A 387 16.76 19.41 3.44
C PRO A 387 18.03 20.27 3.55
N THR A 388 18.05 21.38 2.81
CA THR A 388 19.14 22.35 2.86
C THR A 388 19.15 23.06 4.22
N ALA A 389 20.28 23.69 4.58
CA ALA A 389 20.34 24.49 5.80
C ALA A 389 19.31 25.65 5.77
N LEU A 390 19.10 26.27 4.61
CA LEU A 390 18.13 27.35 4.45
C LEU A 390 16.69 26.86 4.70
N GLU A 391 16.36 25.67 4.22
CA GLU A 391 15.04 25.07 4.43
C GLU A 391 14.77 24.71 5.88
N LEU A 392 15.78 24.20 6.61
CA LEU A 392 15.66 23.96 8.04
C LEU A 392 15.48 25.26 8.83
N VAL A 393 16.15 26.34 8.41
CA VAL A 393 15.95 27.69 8.96
C VAL A 393 14.52 28.18 8.71
N GLN A 394 14.05 28.12 7.46
CA GLN A 394 12.68 28.51 7.10
C GLN A 394 11.65 27.68 7.88
N LEU A 395 11.90 26.37 8.04
CA LEU A 395 11.02 25.49 8.78
C LEU A 395 10.97 25.89 10.26
N ALA A 396 12.12 26.17 10.86
CA ALA A 396 12.17 26.62 12.25
C ALA A 396 11.37 27.92 12.46
N VAL A 397 11.43 28.85 11.50
CA VAL A 397 10.63 30.09 11.51
C VAL A 397 9.12 29.83 11.37
N GLN A 398 8.72 28.79 10.63
CA GLN A 398 7.29 28.44 10.53
C GLN A 398 6.79 27.73 11.80
N LEU A 399 7.65 26.95 12.43
CA LEU A 399 7.28 26.10 13.55
C LEU A 399 7.38 26.79 14.92
N HIS A 400 8.17 27.86 15.09
CA HIS A 400 8.37 28.46 16.42
C HIS A 400 7.11 29.12 17.01
N TYR A 401 6.12 29.42 16.17
CA TYR A 401 4.81 29.92 16.61
C TYR A 401 3.92 28.83 17.21
N ILE A 402 4.30 27.56 17.11
CA ILE A 402 3.55 26.42 17.64
C ILE A 402 4.07 26.13 19.06
N PRO A 403 3.32 26.46 20.13
CA PRO A 403 3.85 26.41 21.51
C PRO A 403 4.30 25.03 21.97
N TRP A 404 3.75 23.98 21.35
CA TRP A 404 4.00 22.58 21.68
C TRP A 404 5.05 21.90 20.79
N VAL A 405 5.62 22.61 19.82
CA VAL A 405 6.49 22.03 18.78
C VAL A 405 7.62 21.20 19.39
N LEU A 406 8.37 21.76 20.33
CA LEU A 406 9.53 21.09 20.94
C LEU A 406 9.12 19.87 21.77
N THR A 407 7.95 19.88 22.42
CA THR A 407 7.54 18.77 23.29
C THR A 407 6.91 17.62 22.51
N HIS A 408 6.16 17.91 21.44
CA HIS A 408 5.41 16.89 20.70
C HIS A 408 6.17 16.35 19.49
N LEU A 409 7.01 17.14 18.81
CA LEU A 409 7.78 16.64 17.65
C LEU A 409 9.00 15.83 18.04
N CYS A 410 9.50 15.95 19.28
CA CYS A 410 10.65 15.20 19.74
C CYS A 410 10.51 13.70 19.54
N ARG A 411 9.39 13.13 20.01
CA ARG A 411 9.19 11.69 19.99
C ARG A 411 9.06 11.14 18.56
N PRO A 412 8.25 11.72 17.65
CA PRO A 412 8.25 11.36 16.23
C PRO A 412 9.64 11.47 15.57
N MET A 413 10.43 12.49 15.94
CA MET A 413 11.80 12.69 15.47
C MET A 413 12.84 11.79 16.16
N GLY A 414 12.41 10.90 17.06
CA GLY A 414 13.25 9.93 17.76
C GLY A 414 14.07 10.51 18.91
N PHE A 415 13.82 11.75 19.32
CA PHE A 415 14.46 12.40 20.47
C PHE A 415 13.80 12.05 21.79
N GLN A 416 14.58 12.20 22.86
CA GLN A 416 14.17 11.96 24.23
C GLN A 416 13.96 13.29 24.97
N HIS A 417 13.32 13.23 26.14
CA HIS A 417 13.03 14.44 26.93
C HIS A 417 14.30 15.24 27.33
N HIS A 418 15.45 14.57 27.50
CA HIS A 418 16.70 15.26 27.85
C HIS A 418 17.27 16.09 26.69
N ASP A 419 16.96 15.74 25.43
CA ASP A 419 17.34 16.53 24.25
C ASP A 419 16.60 17.87 24.25
N VAL A 420 15.31 17.87 24.62
CA VAL A 420 14.50 19.10 24.78
C VAL A 420 15.14 20.04 25.79
N LEU A 421 15.47 19.51 26.98
CA LEU A 421 16.09 20.29 28.05
C LEU A 421 17.46 20.85 27.63
N ARG A 422 18.17 20.17 26.72
CA ARG A 422 19.41 20.69 26.14
C ARG A 422 19.11 21.90 25.29
N TRP A 423 18.20 21.82 24.31
CA TRP A 423 17.88 22.95 23.43
C TRP A 423 17.34 24.16 24.19
N GLU A 424 16.47 23.94 25.20
CA GLU A 424 15.97 25.00 26.07
C GLU A 424 17.09 25.77 26.80
N ARG A 425 18.23 25.12 27.07
CA ARG A 425 19.40 25.74 27.73
C ARG A 425 20.39 26.36 26.75
N THR A 426 20.36 25.98 25.47
CA THR A 426 21.45 26.32 24.53
C THR A 426 21.35 27.75 24.01
N ASP A 427 20.19 28.42 24.10
CA ASP A 427 20.06 29.80 23.61
C ASP A 427 18.91 30.59 24.27
N PRO A 428 19.16 31.77 24.88
CA PRO A 428 18.10 32.72 25.26
C PRO A 428 17.43 33.42 24.07
N GLY A 429 17.91 33.23 22.83
CA GLY A 429 17.42 33.86 21.60
C GLY A 429 15.96 33.54 21.22
N GLY A 430 15.26 32.70 21.97
CA GLY A 430 13.84 32.38 21.79
C GLY A 430 13.58 31.04 21.10
N THR A 431 12.30 30.66 21.03
CA THR A 431 11.83 29.34 20.59
C THR A 431 12.31 28.95 19.19
N TRP A 432 12.55 29.92 18.29
CA TRP A 432 13.00 29.62 16.93
C TRP A 432 14.41 29.02 16.87
N PHE A 433 15.36 29.52 17.67
CA PHE A 433 16.72 28.96 17.73
C PHE A 433 16.71 27.54 18.30
N GLN A 434 15.81 27.27 19.25
CA GLN A 434 15.61 25.94 19.83
C GLN A 434 15.07 24.95 18.79
N VAL A 435 14.09 25.36 17.97
CA VAL A 435 13.55 24.54 16.88
C VAL A 435 14.60 24.31 15.80
N HIS A 436 15.38 25.33 15.43
CA HIS A 436 16.47 25.17 14.47
C HIS A 436 17.54 24.19 14.97
N ALA A 437 17.96 24.31 16.24
CA ALA A 437 18.89 23.37 16.86
C ALA A 437 18.36 21.93 16.88
N MET A 438 17.07 21.74 17.18
CA MET A 438 16.40 20.43 17.08
C MET A 438 16.48 19.85 15.66
N LEU A 439 16.22 20.66 14.63
CA LEU A 439 16.25 20.24 13.23
C LEU A 439 17.68 19.90 12.74
N GLU A 440 18.68 20.65 13.20
CA GLU A 440 20.09 20.37 12.92
C GLU A 440 20.57 19.08 13.61
N ASP A 441 20.22 18.89 14.88
CA ASP A 441 20.49 17.65 15.61
C ASP A 441 19.77 16.47 14.94
N TRP A 442 18.58 16.69 14.37
CA TRP A 442 17.82 15.67 13.64
C TRP A 442 18.57 15.25 12.39
N ARG A 443 19.02 16.24 11.61
CA ARG A 443 19.81 15.99 10.40
C ARG A 443 21.10 15.25 10.72
N SER A 444 21.82 15.67 11.77
CA SER A 444 23.05 15.01 12.22
C SER A 444 22.81 13.58 12.70
N LYS A 445 21.68 13.32 13.37
CA LYS A 445 21.35 12.01 13.94
C LYS A 445 21.04 10.97 12.87
N PHE A 446 20.27 11.35 11.85
CA PHE A 446 19.84 10.44 10.80
C PHE A 446 20.79 10.38 9.59
N GLY A 447 21.71 11.35 9.44
CA GLY A 447 22.75 11.31 8.41
C GLY A 447 22.16 11.14 7.01
N ALA A 448 22.54 10.06 6.31
CA ALA A 448 22.02 9.73 4.99
C ALA A 448 20.49 9.46 4.97
N GLU A 449 19.89 9.12 6.11
CA GLU A 449 18.44 8.92 6.22
C GLU A 449 17.68 10.21 6.57
N ALA A 450 18.38 11.33 6.78
CA ALA A 450 17.78 12.63 7.08
C ALA A 450 17.22 13.29 5.81
N THR A 451 16.22 12.67 5.21
CA THR A 451 15.66 13.09 3.93
C THR A 451 14.42 13.95 4.11
N VAL A 452 14.08 14.79 3.12
CA VAL A 452 12.86 15.63 3.15
C VAL A 452 11.60 14.78 3.36
N VAL A 453 11.50 13.62 2.71
CA VAL A 453 10.38 12.68 2.89
C VAL A 453 10.23 12.27 4.35
N ARG A 454 11.33 11.89 5.02
CA ARG A 454 11.32 11.50 6.44
C ARG A 454 10.91 12.66 7.33
N LEU A 455 11.44 13.85 7.08
CA LEU A 455 11.11 15.06 7.83
C LEU A 455 9.63 15.39 7.71
N CYS A 456 9.07 15.46 6.50
CA CYS A 456 7.66 15.71 6.26
C CYS A 456 6.76 14.66 6.94
N GLY A 457 7.14 13.38 6.89
CA GLY A 457 6.42 12.29 7.56
C GLY A 457 6.39 12.46 9.09
N GLN A 458 7.51 12.84 9.70
CA GLN A 458 7.59 13.07 11.15
C GLN A 458 6.88 14.35 11.59
N LEU A 459 6.93 15.41 10.79
CA LEU A 459 6.16 16.64 11.02
C LEU A 459 4.66 16.33 11.00
N HIS A 460 4.21 15.63 9.96
CA HIS A 460 2.82 15.22 9.80
C HIS A 460 2.35 14.32 10.95
N GLY A 461 3.11 13.27 11.27
CA GLY A 461 2.82 12.37 12.39
C GLY A 461 2.88 13.06 13.76
N GLY A 462 3.59 14.18 13.88
CA GLY A 462 3.59 15.06 15.04
C GLY A 462 2.45 16.08 15.09
N GLY A 463 1.52 16.04 14.13
CA GLY A 463 0.36 16.94 14.07
C GLY A 463 0.67 18.34 13.54
N VAL A 464 1.83 18.54 12.92
CA VAL A 464 2.14 19.81 12.25
C VAL A 464 1.31 19.91 10.97
N SER A 465 0.67 21.06 10.79
CA SER A 465 -0.14 21.33 9.60
C SER A 465 0.74 21.52 8.34
N PRO A 466 0.36 20.94 7.18
CA PRO A 466 1.16 21.01 5.95
C PRO A 466 1.55 22.41 5.47
N ASP A 467 0.73 23.42 5.74
CA ASP A 467 1.02 24.83 5.39
C ASP A 467 2.32 25.36 6.05
N LYS A 468 2.82 24.68 7.09
CA LYS A 468 4.08 25.03 7.75
C LYS A 468 5.33 24.45 7.10
N TYR A 469 5.19 23.45 6.23
CA TYR A 469 6.34 22.74 5.66
C TYR A 469 6.20 22.34 4.20
N TRP A 470 5.11 22.72 3.53
CA TRP A 470 4.88 22.46 2.09
C TRP A 470 5.98 22.99 1.17
N PHE A 471 6.68 24.06 1.59
CA PHE A 471 7.82 24.60 0.84
C PHE A 471 8.98 23.59 0.73
N LEU A 472 9.12 22.65 1.68
CA LEU A 472 10.08 21.55 1.58
C LEU A 472 9.77 20.61 0.41
N CYS A 473 8.51 20.58 -0.05
CA CYS A 473 8.10 19.79 -1.19
C CYS A 473 8.37 20.48 -2.53
N HIS A 474 8.93 21.69 -2.52
CA HIS A 474 9.38 22.36 -3.73
C HIS A 474 10.81 21.88 -4.04
N GLU A 475 11.03 21.42 -5.27
CA GLU A 475 12.37 21.55 -5.83
C GLU A 475 12.50 23.02 -6.20
N GLU A 476 13.41 23.76 -5.55
CA GLU A 476 13.79 25.06 -6.11
C GLU A 476 14.20 24.81 -7.56
N PRO A 477 13.66 25.58 -8.53
CA PRO A 477 14.14 25.47 -9.89
C PRO A 477 15.65 25.66 -9.80
N LYS A 478 16.43 24.65 -10.24
CA LYS A 478 17.89 24.76 -10.32
C LYS A 478 18.15 26.12 -10.95
N SER A 479 18.61 27.09 -10.16
CA SER A 479 18.88 28.42 -10.65
C SER A 479 19.76 28.22 -11.86
N PHE A 480 19.33 28.70 -13.03
CA PHE A 480 20.12 28.66 -14.26
C PHE A 480 21.57 28.99 -13.86
N GLU A 481 22.45 28.00 -13.94
CA GLU A 481 23.88 28.20 -13.78
C GLU A 481 24.26 29.24 -14.85
N CYS A 482 24.50 30.47 -14.40
CA CYS A 482 24.94 31.57 -15.26
C CYS A 482 26.40 31.39 -15.68
#